data_AF-A0A5B6U7Z5-F1
#
_entry.id   AF-A0A5B6U7Z5-F1
#
_cell.length_a   1.000
_cell.length_b   1.000
_cell.length_c   1.000
_cell.angle_alpha   90.00
_cell.angle_beta   90.00
_cell.angle_gamma   90.00
#
_symmetry.space_group_name_H-M   'P 1'
#
loop_
_entity.id
_entity.type
_entity.pdbx_description
1 polymer ?
#
loop_
_entity_poly.entity_id
_entity_poly.type
_entity_poly.pdbx_seq_one_letter_code
_entity_poly.pdbx_strand_id
1 'polypeptide(L)'
;MSAEMLNATLVVTALVITAIYQTSTSPPGGVWQADNTSSSASDPLFPTSNNVTLHFVEEKSEDKFISKHLMGEESRKAGTTILTPFGYFDFWLLNSLTFVLSIFLTKIILSNVPPFLLAPLFFLGISYFLSMAILAPSAILSKVNTFYMGCFVLVPYLVMLAGALRVSKSTNYKELINLRKARRGGRNVGIAERFNWLLSFM
;
A
#
# COMPACT_ATOMS: atom_id res chain seq x y z
N MET A 1 19.48 19.51 -8.09
CA MET A 1 18.92 19.56 -6.72
C MET A 1 20.08 19.52 -5.74
N SER A 2 20.18 20.46 -4.80
CA SER A 2 21.22 20.40 -3.76
C SER A 2 20.95 19.26 -2.78
N ALA A 3 21.94 18.83 -2.01
CA ALA A 3 21.77 17.79 -1.00
C ALA A 3 20.71 18.15 0.05
N GLU A 4 20.62 19.43 0.41
CA GLU A 4 19.61 19.95 1.35
C GLU A 4 18.19 19.84 0.78
N MET A 5 17.99 20.23 -0.48
CA MET A 5 16.71 20.06 -1.17
C MET A 5 16.31 18.59 -1.27
N LEU A 6 17.28 17.69 -1.49
CA LEU A 6 17.07 16.24 -1.52
C LEU A 6 16.56 15.71 -0.19
N ASN A 7 17.26 16.03 0.88
CA ASN A 7 16.85 15.59 2.22
C ASN A 7 15.48 16.16 2.60
N ALA A 8 15.23 17.44 2.33
CA ALA A 8 13.93 18.06 2.57
C ALA A 8 12.80 17.37 1.78
N THR A 9 13.03 17.07 0.50
CA THR A 9 12.03 16.40 -0.34
C THR A 9 11.74 14.98 0.13
N LEU A 10 12.75 14.22 0.58
CA LEU A 10 12.54 12.89 1.16
C LEU A 10 11.73 12.94 2.45
N VAL A 11 12.00 13.91 3.32
CA VAL A 11 11.22 14.13 4.54
C VAL A 11 9.77 14.46 4.20
N VAL A 12 9.54 15.42 3.29
CA VAL A 12 8.19 15.79 2.85
C VAL A 12 7.46 14.59 2.24
N THR A 13 8.13 13.81 1.39
CA THR A 13 7.55 12.61 0.76
C THR A 13 7.16 11.57 1.82
N ALA A 14 8.03 11.31 2.80
CA ALA A 14 7.74 10.38 3.88
C ALA A 14 6.57 10.86 4.76
N LEU A 15 6.48 12.16 5.03
CA LEU A 15 5.36 12.76 5.77
C LEU A 15 4.04 12.63 5.01
N VAL A 16 4.03 12.91 3.71
CA VAL A 16 2.84 12.76 2.85
C VAL A 16 2.37 11.31 2.83
N ILE A 17 3.28 10.36 2.61
CA ILE A 17 2.96 8.92 2.65
C ILE A 17 2.38 8.53 4.01
N THR A 18 2.98 9.02 5.10
CA THR A 18 2.52 8.72 6.46
C THR A 18 1.11 9.27 6.67
N ALA A 19 0.86 10.52 6.30
CA ALA A 19 -0.45 11.14 6.44
C ALA A 19 -1.54 10.36 5.67
N ILE A 20 -1.26 9.97 4.42
CA ILE A 20 -2.19 9.17 3.61
C ILE A 20 -2.43 7.80 4.24
N TYR A 21 -1.36 7.14 4.70
CA TYR A 21 -1.47 5.83 5.35
C TYR A 21 -2.39 5.87 6.57
N GLN A 22 -2.30 6.92 7.39
CA GLN A 22 -3.18 7.11 8.55
C GLN A 22 -4.66 7.20 8.15
N THR A 23 -4.97 7.88 7.04
CA THR A 23 -6.35 7.94 6.56
C THR A 23 -6.88 6.59 6.07
N SER A 24 -5.99 5.68 5.64
CA SER A 24 -6.36 4.32 5.21
C SER A 24 -6.64 3.36 6.35
N THR A 25 -6.16 3.66 7.56
CA THR A 25 -6.45 2.89 8.78
C THR A 25 -7.59 3.49 9.59
N SER A 26 -7.90 4.76 9.34
CA SER A 26 -8.95 5.51 10.02
C SER A 26 -9.64 6.39 8.99
N PRO A 27 -10.56 5.83 8.18
CA PRO A 27 -11.22 6.58 7.14
C PRO A 27 -12.07 7.71 7.75
N PRO A 28 -12.29 8.80 6.99
CA PRO A 28 -13.18 9.88 7.43
C PRO A 28 -14.55 9.34 7.81
N GLY A 29 -15.07 9.76 8.96
CA GLY A 29 -16.35 9.29 9.49
C GLY A 29 -16.29 7.92 10.18
N GLY A 30 -15.17 7.20 10.11
CA GLY A 30 -14.96 5.92 10.78
C GLY A 30 -15.53 4.72 10.01
N VAL A 31 -15.71 3.63 10.73
CA VAL A 31 -16.19 2.34 10.21
C VAL A 31 -17.44 1.88 10.94
N TRP A 32 -18.28 1.11 10.25
CA TRP A 32 -19.40 0.44 10.88
C TRP A 32 -18.92 -0.57 11.91
N GLN A 33 -19.56 -0.59 13.07
CA GLN A 33 -19.31 -1.56 14.13
C GLN A 33 -20.29 -2.72 13.98
N ALA A 34 -19.88 -3.92 14.42
CA ALA A 34 -20.83 -5.02 14.53
C ALA A 34 -21.83 -4.69 15.65
N ASP A 35 -23.11 -4.88 15.39
CA ASP A 35 -24.10 -4.80 16.47
C ASP A 35 -23.81 -5.91 17.48
N ASN A 36 -23.52 -5.50 18.72
CA ASN A 36 -23.43 -6.42 19.84
C ASN A 36 -24.84 -6.83 20.24
N THR A 37 -25.56 -7.57 19.39
CA THR A 37 -26.72 -8.30 19.86
C THR A 37 -26.22 -9.47 20.70
N SER A 38 -25.78 -9.16 21.92
CA SER A 38 -25.88 -10.09 23.02
C SER A 38 -27.34 -10.53 23.05
N SER A 39 -27.58 -11.81 22.79
CA SER A 39 -28.80 -12.48 23.16
C SER A 39 -29.06 -12.22 24.65
N SER A 40 -29.86 -11.22 24.95
CA SER A 40 -30.35 -10.88 26.29
C SER A 40 -31.83 -10.60 26.13
N ALA A 41 -32.59 -11.52 26.70
CA ALA A 41 -34.02 -11.73 26.54
C ALA A 41 -34.88 -10.51 26.90
N SER A 42 -36.00 -10.35 26.19
CA SER A 42 -37.32 -10.08 26.80
C SER A 42 -38.44 -10.13 25.74
N ASP A 43 -39.33 -11.11 25.93
CA ASP A 43 -40.72 -11.30 25.49
C ASP A 43 -41.28 -10.80 24.13
N PRO A 44 -42.03 -11.67 23.42
CA PRO A 44 -42.88 -11.27 22.29
C PRO A 44 -44.26 -10.85 22.81
N LEU A 45 -44.61 -9.58 22.69
CA LEU A 45 -46.00 -9.16 22.76
C LEU A 45 -46.30 -8.13 21.66
N PHE A 46 -47.44 -8.34 20.99
CA PHE A 46 -48.10 -7.54 19.96
C PHE A 46 -47.81 -7.88 18.49
N PRO A 47 -48.62 -8.76 17.87
CA PRO A 47 -48.83 -8.72 16.43
C PRO A 47 -49.85 -7.62 16.11
N THR A 48 -49.40 -6.48 15.58
CA THR A 48 -50.31 -5.57 14.86
C THR A 48 -50.15 -5.81 13.38
N SER A 49 -51.06 -6.60 12.84
CA SER A 49 -51.31 -6.74 11.41
C SER A 49 -52.02 -5.50 10.90
N ASN A 50 -51.30 -4.64 10.19
CA ASN A 50 -51.88 -3.73 9.21
C ASN A 50 -50.98 -3.65 7.99
N ASN A 51 -51.26 -4.56 7.06
CA ASN A 51 -50.77 -4.63 5.70
C ASN A 51 -51.33 -3.49 4.84
N VAL A 52 -50.83 -2.26 5.01
CA VAL A 52 -51.01 -1.24 3.97
C VAL A 52 -49.90 -1.41 2.95
N THR A 53 -50.16 -2.24 1.94
CA THR A 53 -49.31 -2.35 0.75
C THR A 53 -49.44 -1.05 -0.03
N LEU A 54 -48.54 -0.10 0.22
CA LEU A 54 -48.40 1.08 -0.62
C LEU A 54 -47.65 0.68 -1.90
N HIS A 55 -48.44 0.50 -2.94
CA HIS A 55 -48.03 0.25 -4.32
C HIS A 55 -47.33 1.49 -4.89
N PHE A 56 -46.04 1.66 -4.57
CA PHE A 56 -45.18 2.64 -5.25
C PHE A 56 -44.40 1.95 -6.36
N VAL A 57 -44.88 2.18 -7.59
CA VAL A 57 -44.16 2.26 -8.86
C VAL A 57 -42.98 1.27 -8.99
N GLU A 58 -43.24 0.18 -9.70
CA GLU A 58 -42.23 -0.72 -10.26
C GLU A 58 -41.43 0.04 -11.34
N GLU A 59 -40.43 0.80 -10.89
CA GLU A 59 -39.39 1.37 -11.75
C GLU A 59 -38.34 0.30 -12.02
N LYS A 60 -38.27 -0.10 -13.30
CA LYS A 60 -37.32 -1.02 -13.97
C LYS A 60 -36.35 -1.77 -13.04
N SER A 61 -36.68 -3.04 -12.81
CA SER A 61 -35.99 -3.95 -11.89
C SER A 61 -34.51 -4.19 -12.23
N GLU A 62 -34.07 -4.05 -13.48
CA GLU A 62 -32.64 -4.20 -13.83
C GLU A 62 -31.80 -3.01 -13.37
N ASP A 63 -32.26 -1.78 -13.61
CA ASP A 63 -31.53 -0.56 -13.20
C ASP A 63 -31.51 -0.41 -11.69
N LYS A 64 -32.59 -0.79 -11.00
CA LYS A 64 -32.66 -0.81 -9.53
C LYS A 64 -31.75 -1.88 -8.93
N PHE A 65 -31.58 -3.03 -9.57
CA PHE A 65 -30.68 -4.09 -9.08
C PHE A 65 -29.21 -3.72 -9.30
N ILE A 66 -28.87 -3.15 -10.46
CA ILE A 66 -27.54 -2.63 -10.77
C ILE A 66 -27.21 -1.44 -9.86
N SER A 67 -28.14 -0.50 -9.69
CA SER A 67 -28.03 0.61 -8.76
C SER A 67 -27.88 0.12 -7.32
N LYS A 68 -28.68 -0.83 -6.85
CA LYS A 68 -28.60 -1.38 -5.48
C LYS A 68 -27.25 -2.07 -5.19
N HIS A 69 -26.69 -2.75 -6.19
CA HIS A 69 -25.38 -3.40 -6.10
C HIS A 69 -24.20 -2.42 -6.26
N LEU A 70 -24.38 -1.33 -7.03
CA LEU A 70 -23.42 -0.22 -7.15
C LEU A 70 -23.47 0.76 -5.97
N MET A 71 -24.65 0.96 -5.36
CA MET A 71 -24.98 1.97 -4.35
C MET A 71 -24.87 1.44 -2.91
N GLY A 72 -24.47 0.18 -2.72
CA GLY A 72 -24.06 -0.33 -1.41
C GLY A 72 -25.20 -0.40 -0.39
N GLU A 73 -26.36 -0.96 -0.70
CA GLU A 73 -27.36 -1.20 0.36
C GLU A 73 -26.90 -2.32 1.34
N GLU A 74 -25.88 -3.11 0.98
CA GLU A 74 -25.10 -3.97 1.91
C GLU A 74 -24.12 -3.17 2.81
N SER A 75 -24.08 -1.83 2.73
CA SER A 75 -23.00 -0.96 3.22
C SER A 75 -22.73 -0.98 4.73
N ARG A 76 -23.59 -1.57 5.56
CA ARG A 76 -23.40 -1.58 7.02
C ARG A 76 -22.75 -2.84 7.55
N LYS A 77 -21.83 -3.42 6.78
CA LYS A 77 -21.01 -4.53 7.26
C LYS A 77 -19.96 -3.98 8.22
N ALA A 78 -19.81 -4.63 9.37
CA ALA A 78 -18.76 -4.27 10.32
C ALA A 78 -17.37 -4.22 9.65
N GLY A 79 -16.63 -3.13 9.90
CA GLY A 79 -15.30 -2.89 9.33
C GLY A 79 -15.27 -2.16 7.98
N THR A 80 -16.40 -1.92 7.32
CA THR A 80 -16.45 -1.03 6.14
C THR A 80 -16.62 0.42 6.58
N THR A 81 -16.20 1.36 5.75
CA THR A 81 -16.35 2.80 6.03
C THR A 81 -17.82 3.22 6.10
N ILE A 82 -18.10 4.27 6.87
CA ILE A 82 -19.41 4.95 6.91
C ILE A 82 -19.62 5.83 5.67
N LEU A 83 -18.58 6.14 4.90
CA LEU A 83 -18.68 6.93 3.67
C LEU A 83 -19.61 6.26 2.65
N THR A 84 -20.35 7.09 1.92
CA THR A 84 -21.11 6.64 0.75
C THR A 84 -20.16 6.12 -0.34
N PRO A 85 -20.61 5.24 -1.26
CA PRO A 85 -19.76 4.71 -2.32
C PRO A 85 -19.02 5.79 -3.14
N PHE A 86 -19.71 6.89 -3.46
CA PHE A 86 -19.10 8.02 -4.16
C PHE A 86 -18.08 8.77 -3.30
N GLY A 87 -18.39 9.05 -2.04
CA GLY A 87 -17.45 9.71 -1.12
C GLY A 87 -16.21 8.85 -0.86
N TYR A 88 -16.37 7.53 -0.72
CA TYR A 88 -15.25 6.60 -0.65
C TYR A 88 -14.43 6.62 -1.94
N PHE A 89 -15.08 6.62 -3.11
CA PHE A 89 -14.37 6.64 -4.40
C PHE A 89 -13.47 7.87 -4.54
N ASP A 90 -13.99 9.07 -4.26
CA ASP A 90 -13.21 10.31 -4.34
C ASP A 90 -12.03 10.32 -3.36
N PHE A 91 -12.30 9.93 -2.12
CA PHE A 91 -11.29 9.80 -1.08
C PHE A 91 -10.19 8.80 -1.46
N TRP A 92 -10.60 7.61 -1.90
CA TRP A 92 -9.70 6.54 -2.33
C TRP A 92 -8.87 6.96 -3.53
N LEU A 93 -9.48 7.59 -4.53
CA LEU A 93 -8.82 7.97 -5.78
C LEU A 93 -7.72 9.01 -5.53
N LEU A 94 -8.03 10.08 -4.80
CA LEU A 94 -7.07 11.14 -4.50
C LEU A 94 -5.89 10.64 -3.65
N ASN A 95 -6.18 9.83 -2.63
CA ASN A 95 -5.14 9.23 -1.80
C ASN A 95 -4.27 8.24 -2.59
N SER A 96 -4.88 7.43 -3.45
CA SER A 96 -4.15 6.44 -4.26
C SER A 96 -3.26 7.12 -5.30
N LEU A 97 -3.74 8.18 -5.96
CA LEU A 97 -2.93 9.00 -6.86
C LEU A 97 -1.73 9.60 -6.11
N THR A 98 -1.97 10.17 -4.93
CA THR A 98 -0.89 10.77 -4.13
C THR A 98 0.13 9.71 -3.67
N PHE A 99 -0.34 8.52 -3.30
CA PHE A 99 0.54 7.40 -2.93
C PHE A 99 1.41 6.95 -4.11
N VAL A 100 0.81 6.72 -5.28
CA VAL A 100 1.54 6.31 -6.50
C VAL A 100 2.53 7.39 -6.95
N LEU A 101 2.12 8.67 -6.93
CA LEU A 101 3.02 9.80 -7.19
C LEU A 101 4.19 9.83 -6.19
N SER A 102 3.95 9.53 -4.91
CA SER A 102 5.00 9.48 -3.89
C SER A 102 5.99 8.32 -4.13
N ILE A 103 5.52 7.14 -4.55
CA ILE A 103 6.39 6.03 -4.98
C ILE A 103 7.25 6.47 -6.17
N PHE A 104 6.64 7.11 -7.17
CA PHE A 104 7.33 7.54 -8.37
C PHE A 104 8.38 8.63 -8.08
N LEU A 105 8.03 9.63 -7.29
CA LEU A 105 8.95 10.67 -6.80
C LEU A 105 10.10 10.06 -6.01
N THR A 106 9.81 9.14 -5.08
CA THR A 106 10.86 8.46 -4.32
C THR A 106 11.80 7.69 -5.25
N LYS A 107 11.26 6.96 -6.23
CA LYS A 107 12.06 6.25 -7.24
C LYS A 107 12.96 7.19 -8.06
N ILE A 108 12.47 8.37 -8.42
CA ILE A 108 13.25 9.39 -9.13
C ILE A 108 14.38 9.91 -8.23
N ILE A 109 14.07 10.27 -6.98
CA ILE A 109 15.05 10.86 -6.06
C ILE A 109 16.12 9.83 -5.67
N LEU A 110 15.70 8.57 -5.48
CA LEU A 110 16.55 7.44 -5.14
C LEU A 110 17.04 6.67 -6.39
N SER A 111 17.09 7.28 -7.57
CA SER A 111 17.50 6.58 -8.80
C SER A 111 18.94 6.05 -8.75
N ASN A 112 19.80 6.67 -7.95
CA ASN A 112 21.22 6.32 -7.80
C ASN A 112 21.51 5.33 -6.66
N VAL A 113 20.51 5.00 -5.83
CA VAL A 113 20.66 4.03 -4.76
C VAL A 113 20.12 2.67 -5.20
N PRO A 114 20.56 1.56 -4.60
CA PRO A 114 20.11 0.26 -5.06
C PRO A 114 18.60 0.06 -4.85
N PRO A 115 17.90 -0.50 -5.84
CA PRO A 115 16.43 -0.53 -5.86
C PRO A 115 15.80 -1.37 -4.75
N PHE A 116 16.54 -2.30 -4.14
CA PHE A 116 16.02 -3.09 -3.01
C PHE A 116 15.65 -2.22 -1.80
N LEU A 117 16.23 -1.02 -1.67
CA LEU A 117 15.89 -0.07 -0.61
C LEU A 117 14.47 0.50 -0.78
N LEU A 118 13.86 0.38 -1.96
CA LEU A 118 12.46 0.75 -2.18
C LEU A 118 11.48 -0.37 -1.82
N ALA A 119 11.94 -1.59 -1.50
CA ALA A 119 11.04 -2.70 -1.18
C ALA A 119 10.07 -2.41 -0.01
N PRO A 120 10.50 -1.78 1.11
CA PRO A 120 9.58 -1.40 2.18
C PRO A 120 8.49 -0.43 1.72
N LEU A 121 8.80 0.47 0.78
CA LEU A 121 7.86 1.43 0.22
C LEU A 121 6.76 0.74 -0.60
N PHE A 122 7.14 -0.27 -1.39
CA PHE A 122 6.17 -1.08 -2.13
C PHE A 122 5.30 -1.94 -1.20
N PHE A 123 5.89 -2.52 -0.16
CA PHE A 123 5.12 -3.26 0.85
C PHE A 123 4.12 -2.37 1.59
N LEU A 124 4.53 -1.14 1.92
CA LEU A 124 3.63 -0.14 2.51
C LEU A 124 2.49 0.18 1.55
N GLY A 125 2.76 0.30 0.25
CA GLY A 125 1.73 0.48 -0.78
C GLY A 125 0.76 -0.68 -0.85
N ILE A 126 1.25 -1.92 -0.89
CA ILE A 126 0.38 -3.11 -0.87
C ILE A 126 -0.50 -3.10 0.39
N SER A 127 0.07 -2.81 1.56
CA SER A 127 -0.68 -2.70 2.82
C SER A 127 -1.78 -1.63 2.76
N TYR A 128 -1.45 -0.43 2.25
CA TYR A 128 -2.40 0.67 2.06
C TYR A 128 -3.58 0.24 1.18
N PHE A 129 -3.30 -0.36 0.02
CA PHE A 129 -4.35 -0.77 -0.92
C PHE A 129 -5.18 -1.94 -0.38
N LEU A 130 -4.59 -2.87 0.38
CA LEU A 130 -5.35 -3.91 1.07
C LEU A 130 -6.27 -3.31 2.14
N SER A 131 -5.80 -2.32 2.91
CA SER A 131 -6.63 -1.61 3.89
C SER A 131 -7.84 -0.95 3.23
N MET A 132 -7.59 -0.19 2.15
CA MET A 132 -8.67 0.42 1.37
C MET A 132 -9.62 -0.64 0.78
N ALA A 133 -9.11 -1.79 0.30
CA ALA A 133 -9.96 -2.88 -0.22
C ALA A 133 -10.97 -3.39 0.81
N ILE A 134 -10.54 -3.50 2.08
CA ILE A 134 -11.36 -3.98 3.19
C ILE A 134 -12.36 -2.91 3.62
N LEU A 135 -11.94 -1.64 3.61
CA LEU A 135 -12.80 -0.52 3.97
C LEU A 135 -13.91 -0.23 2.97
N ALA A 136 -13.76 -0.68 1.71
CA ALA A 136 -14.69 -0.34 0.63
C ALA A 136 -16.15 -0.69 0.97
N PRO A 137 -17.10 0.25 0.79
CA PRO A 137 -18.51 0.03 1.10
C PRO A 137 -19.22 -0.88 0.07
N SER A 138 -18.57 -1.19 -1.06
CA SER A 138 -19.09 -2.09 -2.09
C SER A 138 -18.03 -3.06 -2.61
N ALA A 139 -18.49 -4.27 -2.98
CA ALA A 139 -17.62 -5.30 -3.54
C ALA A 139 -16.99 -4.87 -4.88
N ILE A 140 -17.69 -4.06 -5.67
CA ILE A 140 -17.20 -3.52 -6.94
C ILE A 140 -16.03 -2.58 -6.69
N LEU A 141 -16.17 -1.62 -5.77
CA LEU A 141 -15.09 -0.69 -5.42
C LEU A 141 -13.87 -1.42 -4.83
N SER A 142 -14.10 -2.46 -4.02
CA SER A 142 -13.02 -3.31 -3.51
C SER A 142 -12.26 -4.04 -4.64
N LYS A 143 -12.98 -4.59 -5.63
CA LYS A 143 -12.37 -5.22 -6.81
C LYS A 143 -11.60 -4.23 -7.68
N VAL A 144 -12.16 -3.05 -7.93
CA VAL A 144 -11.49 -1.95 -8.67
C VAL A 144 -10.19 -1.56 -7.97
N ASN A 145 -10.24 -1.38 -6.65
CA ASN A 145 -9.06 -1.09 -5.84
C ASN A 145 -7.99 -2.19 -5.95
N THR A 146 -8.39 -3.46 -5.86
CA THR A 146 -7.47 -4.60 -5.96
C THR A 146 -6.82 -4.67 -7.35
N PHE A 147 -7.59 -4.41 -8.41
CA PHE A 147 -7.07 -4.33 -9.77
C PHE A 147 -6.06 -3.19 -9.93
N TYR A 148 -6.39 -1.99 -9.44
CA TYR A 148 -5.50 -0.83 -9.45
C TYR A 148 -4.18 -1.13 -8.71
N MET A 149 -4.24 -1.72 -7.52
CA MET A 149 -3.07 -2.15 -6.75
C MET A 149 -2.18 -3.10 -7.56
N GLY A 150 -2.80 -4.08 -8.22
CA GLY A 150 -2.11 -5.02 -9.10
C GLY A 150 -1.27 -4.30 -10.16
N CYS A 151 -1.91 -3.41 -10.92
CA CYS A 151 -1.28 -2.69 -12.02
C CYS A 151 -0.21 -1.69 -11.57
N PHE A 152 -0.49 -0.89 -10.54
CA PHE A 152 0.32 0.29 -10.21
C PHE A 152 1.31 0.09 -9.06
N VAL A 153 1.17 -0.97 -8.26
CA VAL A 153 2.06 -1.22 -7.12
C VAL A 153 2.71 -2.59 -7.20
N LEU A 154 1.91 -3.66 -7.32
CA LEU A 154 2.42 -5.04 -7.26
C LEU A 154 3.26 -5.39 -8.49
N VAL A 155 2.76 -5.14 -9.71
CA VAL A 155 3.52 -5.43 -10.94
C VAL A 155 4.85 -4.66 -10.99
N PRO A 156 4.90 -3.33 -10.73
CA PRO A 156 6.17 -2.61 -10.65
C PRO A 156 7.13 -3.15 -9.60
N TYR A 157 6.63 -3.56 -8.42
CA TYR A 157 7.43 -4.22 -7.39
C TYR A 157 8.05 -5.52 -7.88
N LEU A 158 7.26 -6.39 -8.53
CA LEU A 158 7.74 -7.66 -9.08
C LEU A 158 8.78 -7.45 -10.18
N VAL A 159 8.60 -6.46 -11.05
CA VAL A 159 9.58 -6.09 -12.10
C VAL A 159 10.90 -5.64 -11.46
N MET A 160 10.82 -4.80 -10.43
CA MET A 160 11.99 -4.35 -9.68
C MET A 160 12.73 -5.52 -9.02
N LEU A 161 12.00 -6.43 -8.36
CA LEU A 161 12.56 -7.62 -7.72
C LEU A 161 13.23 -8.54 -8.75
N ALA A 162 12.57 -8.81 -9.88
CA ALA A 162 13.13 -9.60 -10.96
C ALA A 162 14.42 -8.98 -11.52
N GLY A 163 14.46 -7.65 -11.69
CA GLY A 163 15.66 -6.93 -12.09
C GLY A 163 16.80 -7.08 -11.08
N ALA A 164 16.52 -6.93 -9.78
CA ALA A 164 17.50 -7.10 -8.72
C ALA A 164 18.07 -8.53 -8.67
N LEU A 165 17.21 -9.54 -8.80
CA LEU A 165 17.61 -10.95 -8.86
C LEU A 165 18.46 -11.26 -10.10
N ARG A 166 18.10 -10.70 -11.28
CA ARG A 166 18.90 -10.84 -12.51
C ARG A 166 20.30 -10.25 -12.34
N VAL A 167 20.42 -9.05 -11.76
CA VAL A 167 21.71 -8.41 -11.49
C VAL A 167 22.53 -9.23 -10.50
N SER A 168 21.90 -9.72 -9.42
CA SER A 168 22.56 -10.57 -8.41
C SER A 168 23.12 -11.86 -9.02
N LYS A 169 22.42 -12.46 -9.98
CA LYS A 169 22.84 -13.69 -10.67
C LYS A 169 23.91 -13.44 -11.75
N SER A 170 24.11 -12.20 -12.18
CA SER A 170 25.02 -11.85 -13.28
C SER A 170 26.49 -12.20 -12.97
N THR A 171 27.18 -12.75 -13.95
CA THR A 171 28.61 -13.11 -13.87
C THR A 171 29.47 -11.90 -13.47
N ASN A 172 29.12 -10.71 -13.97
CA ASN A 172 29.81 -9.46 -13.66
C ASN A 172 29.74 -9.11 -12.17
N TYR A 173 28.63 -9.45 -11.49
CA TYR A 173 28.49 -9.23 -10.05
C TYR A 173 29.37 -10.19 -9.24
N LYS A 174 29.46 -11.45 -9.66
CA LYS A 174 30.37 -12.44 -9.08
C LYS A 174 31.83 -12.04 -9.25
N GLU A 175 32.18 -11.55 -10.44
CA GLU A 175 33.51 -11.04 -10.74
C GLU A 175 33.85 -9.80 -9.89
N LEU A 176 32.93 -8.84 -9.75
CA LEU A 176 33.10 -7.68 -8.86
C LEU A 176 33.33 -8.10 -7.40
N ILE A 177 32.59 -9.09 -6.90
CA ILE A 177 32.81 -9.64 -5.54
C ILE A 177 34.19 -10.26 -5.44
N ASN A 178 34.61 -11.05 -6.44
CA ASN A 178 35.92 -11.68 -6.46
C ASN A 178 37.05 -10.63 -6.50
N LEU A 179 36.92 -9.58 -7.30
CA LEU A 179 37.85 -8.46 -7.35
C LEU A 179 37.93 -7.69 -6.02
N ARG A 180 36.78 -7.47 -5.36
CA ARG A 180 36.74 -6.85 -4.02
C ARG A 180 37.41 -7.72 -2.96
N LYS A 181 37.25 -9.04 -3.03
CA LYS A 181 37.93 -10.00 -2.15
C LYS A 181 39.44 -10.00 -2.42
N ALA A 182 39.86 -10.06 -3.69
CA ALA A 182 41.25 -10.03 -4.10
C ALA A 182 41.96 -8.73 -3.68
N ARG A 183 41.33 -7.56 -3.91
CA ARG A 183 41.85 -6.27 -3.48
C ARG A 183 42.00 -6.18 -1.95
N ARG A 184 41.06 -6.73 -1.19
CA ARG A 184 41.11 -6.74 0.28
C ARG A 184 42.22 -7.67 0.79
N GLY A 185 42.38 -8.84 0.16
CA GLY A 185 43.48 -9.76 0.44
C GLY A 185 44.84 -9.11 0.16
N GLY A 186 45.05 -8.54 -1.03
CA GLY A 186 46.29 -7.86 -1.38
C GLY A 186 46.62 -6.66 -0.49
N ARG A 187 45.60 -5.89 -0.07
CA ARG A 187 45.79 -4.79 0.89
C ARG A 187 46.26 -5.30 2.26
N ASN A 188 45.71 -6.41 2.75
CA ASN A 188 46.13 -6.98 4.02
C ASN A 188 47.56 -7.53 3.98
N VAL A 189 47.97 -8.12 2.86
CA VAL A 189 49.35 -8.60 2.62
C VAL A 189 50.35 -7.43 2.63
N GLY A 190 50.07 -6.35 1.88
CA GLY A 190 50.95 -5.18 1.85
C GLY A 190 51.07 -4.43 3.18
N ILE A 191 50.02 -4.48 4.03
CA ILE A 191 50.09 -3.96 5.41
C ILE A 191 51.02 -4.83 6.26
N ALA A 192 50.93 -6.17 6.15
CA ALA A 192 51.79 -7.09 6.88
C ALA A 192 53.28 -6.95 6.49
N GLU A 193 53.58 -6.78 5.19
CA GLU A 193 54.95 -6.53 4.73
C GLU A 193 55.52 -5.21 5.25
N ARG A 194 54.71 -4.14 5.23
CA ARG A 194 55.13 -2.85 5.81
C ARG A 194 55.35 -2.93 7.33
N PHE A 195 54.56 -3.73 8.03
CA PHE A 195 54.73 -3.96 9.46
C PHE A 195 56.01 -4.74 9.76
N ASN A 196 56.28 -5.81 9.01
CA ASN A 196 57.53 -6.59 9.13
C ASN A 196 58.78 -5.74 8.78
N TRP A 197 58.69 -4.90 7.76
CA TRP A 197 59.79 -3.98 7.41
C TRP A 197 60.07 -2.95 8.50
N LEU A 198 59.04 -2.42 9.17
CA LEU A 198 59.24 -1.50 10.30
C LEU A 198 59.87 -2.20 11.53
N LEU A 199 59.49 -3.46 11.79
CA LEU A 199 60.06 -4.25 12.87
C LEU A 199 61.55 -4.59 12.65
N SER A 200 62.05 -4.57 11.40
CA SER A 200 63.49 -4.80 11.16
C SER A 200 64.39 -3.59 11.48
N PHE A 201 63.83 -2.45 11.87
CA PHE A 201 64.58 -1.24 12.25
C PHE A 201 64.54 -0.93 13.76
N MET A 202 63.82 -1.72 14.57
CA MET A 202 63.85 -1.67 16.04
C MET A 202 64.76 -2.78 16.59
#